data_AF-A0AAV2EU51-F1
#
_entry.id   AF-A0AAV2EU51-F1
#
_cell.length_a   1.000
_cell.length_b   1.000
_cell.length_c   1.000
_cell.angle_alpha   90.00
_cell.angle_beta   90.00
_cell.angle_gamma   90.00
#
_symmetry.space_group_name_H-M   'P 1'
#
loop_
_entity.id
_entity.type
_entity.pdbx_description
1 polymer ?
#
loop_
_entity_poly.entity_id
_entity_poly.type
_entity_poly.pdbx_seq_one_letter_code
_entity_poly.pdbx_strand_id
1 'polypeptide(L)'
;MSGLSHDSRTSFAEHGCFCGGYTRNVVGTRGMWYVGLQNSMLVEALALRDAIHWCQNKGFDMVRIEGDAKVVIDKVNVGVVRDETVGALLEEIRHLLVHAPVSE
;
A
#
# COMPACT_ATOMS: atom_id res chain seq x y z
N MET A 1 21.75 17.76 -31.41
CA MET A 1 21.54 18.30 -30.06
C MET A 1 20.04 18.41 -29.82
N SER A 2 19.41 17.34 -29.34
CA SER A 2 18.00 17.33 -28.93
C SER A 2 17.96 17.47 -27.43
N GLY A 3 17.59 18.67 -26.95
CA GLY A 3 17.45 18.95 -25.54
C GLY A 3 16.34 18.09 -24.94
N LEU A 4 16.73 17.16 -24.07
CA LEU A 4 15.82 16.60 -23.07
C LEU A 4 15.48 17.75 -22.13
N SER A 5 14.31 18.36 -22.34
CA SER A 5 13.73 19.26 -21.35
C SER A 5 13.51 18.45 -20.08
N HIS A 6 14.27 18.79 -19.03
CA HIS A 6 14.07 18.31 -17.68
C HIS A 6 12.72 18.87 -17.21
N ASP A 7 11.64 18.12 -17.40
CA ASP A 7 10.32 18.50 -16.92
C ASP A 7 10.28 18.25 -15.41
N SER A 8 10.56 19.30 -14.63
CA SER A 8 10.61 19.29 -13.16
C SER A 8 9.24 19.09 -12.49
N ARG A 9 8.24 18.58 -13.22
CA ARG A 9 6.87 18.36 -12.74
C ARG A 9 6.48 16.90 -12.59
N THR A 10 7.32 15.96 -13.03
CA THR A 10 7.06 14.54 -12.81
C THR A 10 7.31 14.20 -11.35
N SER A 11 6.24 13.99 -10.57
CA SER A 11 6.38 13.49 -9.21
C SER A 11 6.64 11.99 -9.25
N PHE A 12 7.61 11.56 -8.44
CA PHE A 12 7.94 10.16 -8.23
C PHE A 12 7.56 9.78 -6.82
N ALA A 13 6.94 8.62 -6.67
CA ALA A 13 6.66 8.02 -5.39
C ALA A 13 7.16 6.58 -5.38
N GLU A 14 7.72 6.16 -4.26
CA GLU A 14 8.18 4.80 -4.03
C GLU A 14 7.62 4.32 -2.70
N HIS A 15 7.29 3.04 -2.62
CA HIS A 15 7.08 2.37 -1.36
C HIS A 15 7.75 1.00 -1.36
N GLY A 16 8.14 0.57 -0.15
CA GLY A 16 8.71 -0.74 0.12
C GLY A 16 7.90 -1.46 1.20
N CYS A 17 7.70 -2.76 1.04
CA CYS A 17 7.12 -3.61 2.05
C CYS A 17 8.04 -4.80 2.37
N PHE A 18 8.06 -5.15 3.65
CA PHE A 18 8.82 -6.25 4.21
C PHE A 18 7.85 -7.29 4.77
N CYS A 19 8.04 -8.55 4.41
CA CYS A 19 7.26 -9.66 4.97
C CYS A 19 8.18 -10.52 5.84
N GLY A 20 7.87 -10.58 7.12
CA GLY A 20 8.58 -11.41 8.10
C GLY A 20 7.66 -12.50 8.66
N GLY A 21 8.21 -13.69 8.87
CA GLY A 21 7.55 -14.72 9.65
C GLY A 21 7.58 -14.39 11.14
N TYR A 22 6.69 -15.02 11.91
CA TYR A 22 6.62 -14.86 13.37
C TYR A 22 7.97 -15.11 14.08
N THR A 23 8.80 -15.98 13.52
CA THR A 23 10.15 -16.32 14.02
C THR A 23 11.24 -15.31 13.64
N ARG A 24 10.88 -14.13 13.13
CA ARG A 24 11.79 -13.10 12.59
C ARG A 24 12.58 -13.52 11.34
N ASN A 25 12.18 -14.62 10.69
CA ASN A 25 12.73 -14.98 9.40
C ASN A 25 12.16 -14.04 8.33
N VAL A 26 13.03 -13.51 7.47
CA VAL A 26 12.61 -12.71 6.31
C VAL A 26 12.00 -13.65 5.28
N VAL A 27 10.73 -13.43 4.94
CA VAL A 27 10.06 -14.13 3.83
C VAL A 27 10.39 -13.46 2.51
N GLY A 28 10.51 -12.13 2.52
CA GLY A 28 10.98 -11.36 1.38
C GLY A 28 10.84 -9.85 1.55
N THR A 29 11.20 -9.14 0.49
CA THR A 29 11.03 -7.69 0.34
C THR A 29 10.42 -7.39 -1.02
N ARG A 30 9.60 -6.34 -1.11
CA ARG A 30 9.04 -5.86 -2.37
C ARG A 30 9.05 -4.34 -2.40
N GLY A 31 9.41 -3.76 -3.54
CA GLY A 31 9.36 -2.33 -3.79
C GLY A 31 8.57 -2.04 -5.06
N MET A 32 7.92 -0.88 -5.10
CA MET A 32 7.12 -0.40 -6.23
C MET A 32 7.36 1.10 -6.40
N TRP A 33 7.31 1.55 -7.65
CA TRP A 33 7.52 2.93 -8.03
C TRP A 33 6.35 3.41 -8.87
N TYR A 34 5.93 4.64 -8.63
CA TYR A 34 4.81 5.29 -9.32
C TYR A 34 5.23 6.65 -9.85
N VAL A 35 4.66 6.99 -11.01
CA VAL A 35 4.84 8.27 -11.68
C VAL A 35 3.54 9.05 -11.59
N GLY A 36 3.60 10.32 -11.19
CA GLY A 36 2.45 11.23 -11.14
C GLY A 36 1.64 11.20 -9.83
N LEU A 37 2.08 10.45 -8.82
CA LEU A 37 1.47 10.53 -7.48
C LEU A 37 2.07 11.73 -6.73
N GLN A 38 1.22 12.68 -6.32
CA GLN A 38 1.64 13.88 -5.58
C GLN A 38 1.20 13.84 -4.10
N ASN A 39 0.37 12.88 -3.72
CA ASN A 39 -0.20 12.77 -2.38
C ASN A 39 0.46 11.61 -1.61
N SER A 40 1.21 11.92 -0.56
CA SER A 40 1.86 10.90 0.28
C SER A 40 0.86 9.91 0.88
N MET A 41 -0.34 10.35 1.25
CA MET A 41 -1.38 9.46 1.76
C MET A 41 -1.82 8.42 0.74
N LEU A 42 -1.84 8.79 -0.55
CA LEU A 42 -2.19 7.88 -1.62
C LEU A 42 -1.09 6.83 -1.81
N VAL A 43 0.17 7.23 -1.72
CA VAL A 43 1.33 6.32 -1.79
C VAL A 43 1.30 5.32 -0.64
N GLU A 44 1.08 5.80 0.58
CA GLU A 44 0.99 4.94 1.77
C GLU A 44 -0.22 3.98 1.72
N ALA A 45 -1.36 4.45 1.22
CA ALA A 45 -2.53 3.59 1.03
C ALA A 45 -2.28 2.51 -0.04
N LEU A 46 -1.62 2.86 -1.15
CA LEU A 46 -1.21 1.88 -2.17
C LEU A 46 -0.21 0.87 -1.59
N ALA A 47 0.73 1.33 -0.77
CA ALA A 47 1.67 0.46 -0.08
C ALA A 47 0.98 -0.57 0.80
N LEU A 48 -0.02 -0.13 1.57
CA LEU A 48 -0.83 -1.00 2.41
C LEU A 48 -1.59 -2.05 1.58
N ARG A 49 -2.27 -1.62 0.51
CA ARG A 49 -2.99 -2.53 -0.39
C ARG A 49 -2.07 -3.57 -1.01
N ASP A 50 -0.94 -3.15 -1.54
CA ASP A 50 0.03 -4.03 -2.20
C ASP A 50 0.65 -5.03 -1.21
N ALA A 51 0.87 -4.62 0.05
CA ALA A 51 1.34 -5.50 1.11
C ALA A 51 0.29 -6.58 1.46
N ILE A 52 -1.00 -6.21 1.58
CA ILE A 52 -2.09 -7.15 1.84
C ILE A 52 -2.18 -8.18 0.71
N HIS A 53 -2.26 -7.73 -0.54
CA HIS A 53 -2.31 -8.63 -1.69
C HIS A 53 -1.10 -9.55 -1.77
N TRP A 54 0.08 -9.02 -1.48
CA TRP A 54 1.29 -9.83 -1.51
C TRP A 54 1.23 -10.96 -0.47
N CYS A 55 0.75 -10.67 0.74
CA CYS A 55 0.58 -11.69 1.76
C CYS A 55 -0.53 -12.70 1.41
N GLN A 56 -1.66 -12.25 0.87
CA GLN A 56 -2.75 -13.13 0.41
C GLN A 56 -2.26 -14.08 -0.70
N ASN A 57 -1.52 -13.57 -1.69
CA ASN A 57 -0.95 -14.36 -2.78
C ASN A 57 0.10 -15.38 -2.30
N LYS A 58 0.67 -15.17 -1.11
CA LYS A 58 1.58 -16.11 -0.46
C LYS A 58 0.84 -17.17 0.38
N GLY A 59 -0.48 -17.07 0.50
CA GLY A 59 -1.29 -17.98 1.30
C GLY A 59 -1.16 -17.75 2.80
N PHE A 60 -0.92 -16.52 3.25
CA PHE A 60 -0.92 -16.20 4.67
C PHE A 60 -2.34 -15.92 5.16
N ASP A 61 -2.84 -16.78 6.05
CA ASP A 61 -4.19 -16.66 6.63
C ASP A 61 -4.29 -15.54 7.69
N MET A 62 -3.17 -15.23 8.35
CA MET A 62 -3.09 -14.21 9.39
C MET A 62 -1.89 -13.31 9.15
N VAL A 63 -2.15 -12.02 9.04
CA VAL A 63 -1.12 -11.00 8.81
C VAL A 63 -1.24 -9.90 9.86
N ARG A 64 -0.09 -9.45 10.36
CA ARG A 64 0.00 -8.22 11.15
C ARG A 64 0.73 -7.19 10.29
N ILE A 65 0.09 -6.06 10.08
CA ILE A 65 0.67 -4.97 9.29
C ILE A 65 1.20 -3.91 10.24
N GLU A 66 2.45 -3.52 10.03
CA GLU A 66 3.12 -2.47 10.77
C GLU A 66 3.55 -1.39 9.78
N GLY A 67 3.24 -0.14 10.08
CA GLY A 67 3.59 1.02 9.26
C GLY A 67 3.60 2.28 10.10
N ASP A 68 4.39 3.26 9.69
CA ASP A 68 4.50 4.58 10.31
C ASP A 68 3.44 5.58 9.80
N ALA A 69 2.69 5.20 8.75
CA ALA A 69 1.55 5.94 8.22
C ALA A 69 0.30 5.87 9.12
N LYS A 70 0.40 6.36 10.36
CA LYS A 70 -0.70 6.39 11.35
C LYS A 70 -1.99 6.98 10.78
N VAL A 71 -1.90 8.01 9.94
CA VAL A 71 -3.07 8.65 9.31
C VAL A 71 -3.82 7.69 8.39
N VAL A 72 -3.12 6.85 7.63
CA VAL A 72 -3.75 5.85 6.75
C VAL A 72 -4.41 4.77 7.60
N ILE A 73 -3.70 4.25 8.61
CA ILE A 73 -4.21 3.23 9.54
C ILE A 73 -5.48 3.73 10.24
N ASP A 74 -5.45 4.93 10.79
CA ASP A 74 -6.60 5.54 11.48
C ASP A 74 -7.79 5.71 10.50
N LYS A 75 -7.54 6.13 9.26
CA LYS A 75 -8.59 6.30 8.24
C LYS A 75 -9.18 4.99 7.72
N VAL A 76 -8.38 3.93 7.62
CA VAL A 76 -8.89 2.58 7.33
C VAL A 76 -9.82 2.13 8.45
N ASN A 77 -9.53 2.43 9.71
CA ASN A 77 -10.35 1.99 10.84
C ASN A 77 -11.61 2.84 11.08
N VAL A 78 -11.58 4.15 10.82
CA VAL A 78 -12.64 5.09 11.26
C VAL A 78 -13.78 5.28 10.26
N GLY A 79 -13.63 4.92 8.98
CA GLY A 79 -14.75 4.92 8.04
C GLY A 79 -14.86 6.14 7.11
N VAL A 80 -14.39 7.33 7.51
CA VAL A 80 -14.80 8.58 6.83
C VAL A 80 -13.63 9.32 6.18
N VAL A 81 -13.61 9.37 4.84
CA VAL A 81 -12.69 10.21 4.06
C VAL A 81 -13.47 10.98 2.99
N ARG A 82 -13.23 12.30 2.91
CA ARG A 82 -13.92 13.22 1.99
C ARG A 82 -13.31 13.27 0.59
N ASP A 83 -12.08 12.81 0.45
CA ASP A 83 -11.37 12.72 -0.83
C ASP A 83 -11.84 11.47 -1.57
N GLU A 84 -12.43 11.62 -2.76
CA GLU A 84 -13.01 10.51 -3.52
C GLU A 84 -11.96 9.47 -3.95
N THR A 85 -10.76 9.92 -4.34
CA THR A 85 -9.71 9.02 -4.84
C THR A 85 -9.11 8.22 -3.70
N VAL A 86 -8.77 8.89 -2.60
CA VAL A 86 -8.23 8.24 -1.40
C VAL A 86 -9.33 7.42 -0.71
N GLY A 87 -10.57 7.90 -0.72
CA GLY A 87 -11.73 7.21 -0.14
C GLY A 87 -11.98 5.85 -0.79
N ALA A 88 -12.05 5.79 -2.12
CA ALA A 88 -12.25 4.54 -2.84
C ALA A 88 -11.16 3.50 -2.54
N LEU A 89 -9.89 3.93 -2.50
CA LEU A 89 -8.76 3.06 -2.17
C LEU A 89 -8.83 2.54 -0.72
N LEU A 90 -9.24 3.39 0.23
CA LEU A 90 -9.37 2.97 1.63
C LEU A 90 -10.53 1.99 1.83
N GLU A 91 -11.64 2.14 1.09
CA GLU A 91 -12.71 1.13 1.09
C GLU A 91 -12.23 -0.20 0.51
N GLU A 92 -11.48 -0.17 -0.61
CA GLU A 92 -10.86 -1.37 -1.17
C GLU A 92 -9.99 -2.10 -0.12
N ILE A 93 -9.13 -1.36 0.58
CA ILE A 93 -8.29 -1.89 1.65
C ILE A 93 -9.14 -2.52 2.77
N ARG A 94 -10.23 -1.88 3.20
CA ARG A 94 -11.13 -2.46 4.20
C ARG A 94 -11.76 -3.76 3.72
N HIS A 95 -12.20 -3.81 2.47
CA HIS A 95 -12.74 -5.04 1.89
C HIS A 95 -11.70 -6.17 1.89
N LEU A 96 -10.43 -5.87 1.55
CA LEU A 96 -9.35 -6.85 1.59
C LEU A 96 -9.03 -7.34 3.00
N LEU A 97 -9.19 -6.49 4.03
CA LEU A 97 -8.98 -6.85 5.42
C LEU A 97 -10.11 -7.73 5.99
N VAL A 98 -11.35 -7.54 5.53
CA VAL A 98 -12.51 -8.34 5.96
C VAL A 98 -12.58 -9.68 5.22
N HIS A 99 -12.19 -9.69 3.94
CA HIS A 99 -12.21 -10.88 3.10
C HIS A 99 -10.79 -11.42 2.88
N ALA A 100 -10.32 -12.22 3.83
CA ALA A 100 -9.20 -13.13 3.56
C ALA A 100 -9.64 -14.17 2.50
N PRO A 101 -8.73 -14.60 1.60
CA PRO A 101 -9.08 -15.56 0.56
C PRO A 101 -9.70 -16.81 1.18
N VAL A 102 -10.86 -17.21 0.68
CA VAL A 102 -11.48 -18.49 1.01
C VAL A 102 -10.62 -19.55 0.34
N SER A 103 -9.90 -20.33 1.15
CA SER A 103 -9.19 -21.52 0.67
C SER A 103 -10.22 -22.51 0.13
N GLU A 104 -10.21 -22.77 -1.19
CA GLU A 104 -10.90 -23.93 -1.80
C GLU A 104 -10.14 -25.23 -1.56
#